data_AF-A0A7K1D2B1-F1
#
_entry.id   AF-A0A7K1D2B1-F1
#
_cell.length_a   1.000
_cell.length_b   1.000
_cell.length_c   1.000
_cell.angle_alpha   90.00
_cell.angle_beta   90.00
_cell.angle_gamma   90.00
#
_symmetry.space_group_name_H-M   'P 1'
#
loop_
_entity.id
_entity.type
_entity.pdbx_description
1 polymer ?
#
loop_
_entity_poly.entity_id
_entity_poly.type
_entity_poly.pdbx_seq_one_letter_code
_entity_poly.pdbx_strand_id
1 'polypeptide(L)'
;VVKNDPSLRTVKSPYADGEELLAVPALNLDAAFVHLNRADERGNAQFLGPDLYFDDLFLGAAAVGRRFLSAEKIVPTEELLKNGTIHTMKINRSMVDGVIEAPNGAHFTNCQPDYERDEKFQKEYADAAKDPETWKAFIDTYLSGSEADYQKAVAAR
;
A
#
# COMPACT_ATOMS: atom_id res chain seq x y z
N VAL A 1 -7.26 16.01 20.61
CA VAL A 1 -6.91 16.09 19.18
C VAL A 1 -6.40 17.48 18.82
N VAL A 2 -7.21 18.54 18.84
CA VAL A 2 -6.79 19.92 18.49
C VAL A 2 -5.61 20.46 19.32
N LYS A 3 -5.48 20.06 20.59
CA LYS A 3 -4.31 20.39 21.42
C LYS A 3 -2.97 19.91 20.82
N ASN A 4 -2.99 18.79 20.11
CA ASN A 4 -1.79 18.14 19.56
C ASN A 4 -1.54 18.52 18.10
N ASP A 5 -2.57 18.97 17.39
CA ASP A 5 -2.48 19.50 16.03
C ASP A 5 -3.31 20.80 15.93
N PRO A 6 -2.65 21.97 16.10
CA PRO A 6 -3.30 23.26 16.05
C PRO A 6 -3.86 23.65 14.68
N SER A 7 -3.53 22.91 13.61
CA SER A 7 -4.05 23.18 12.27
C SER A 7 -5.52 22.73 12.11
N LEU A 8 -5.96 21.78 12.93
CA LEU A 8 -7.33 21.27 12.92
C LEU A 8 -8.30 22.27 13.56
N ARG A 9 -9.47 22.42 12.94
CA ARG A 9 -10.53 23.33 13.39
C ARG A 9 -11.82 22.57 13.65
N THR A 10 -12.73 23.17 14.40
CA THR A 10 -14.10 22.67 14.56
C THR A 10 -15.04 23.35 13.57
N VAL A 11 -16.18 22.71 13.31
CA VAL A 11 -17.31 23.26 12.56
C VAL A 11 -18.60 22.99 13.33
N LYS A 12 -19.45 24.01 13.41
CA LYS A 12 -20.75 23.90 14.07
C LYS A 12 -21.82 23.49 13.06
N SER A 13 -22.66 22.53 13.42
CA SER A 13 -23.85 22.13 12.68
C SER A 13 -24.73 23.35 12.40
N PRO A 14 -25.19 23.54 11.15
CA PRO A 14 -26.13 24.59 10.80
C PRO A 14 -27.58 24.27 11.24
N TYR A 15 -27.84 23.08 11.80
CA TYR A 15 -29.16 22.64 12.25
C TYR A 15 -29.39 22.94 13.74
N ALA A 16 -30.62 22.69 14.20
CA ALA A 16 -31.08 23.07 15.54
C ALA A 16 -30.31 22.39 16.70
N ASP A 17 -29.69 21.24 16.45
CA ASP A 17 -28.83 20.56 17.42
C ASP A 17 -27.58 21.39 17.78
N GLY A 18 -27.10 22.21 16.84
CA GLY A 18 -25.95 23.09 17.02
C GLY A 18 -24.68 22.35 17.41
N GLU A 19 -24.57 21.06 17.10
CA GLU A 19 -23.45 20.21 17.47
C GLU A 19 -22.13 20.75 16.90
N GLU A 20 -21.05 20.67 17.65
CA GLU A 20 -19.71 21.06 17.19
C GLU A 20 -18.87 19.82 16.95
N LEU A 21 -18.37 19.66 15.71
CA LEU A 21 -17.59 18.51 15.26
C LEU A 21 -16.21 18.95 14.76
N LEU A 22 -15.28 18.00 14.65
CA LEU A 22 -13.96 18.24 14.08
C LEU A 22 -14.05 18.32 12.54
N ALA A 23 -13.52 19.40 11.96
CA ALA A 23 -13.36 19.54 10.53
C ALA A 23 -12.00 19.00 10.08
N VAL A 24 -11.95 17.72 9.72
CA VAL A 24 -10.74 17.08 9.17
C VAL A 24 -10.56 17.60 7.72
N PRO A 25 -9.45 18.30 7.42
CA PRO A 25 -9.22 18.80 6.06
C PRO A 25 -8.98 17.63 5.09
N ALA A 26 -9.25 17.87 3.80
CA ALA A 26 -8.92 16.91 2.77
C ALA A 26 -7.40 16.64 2.75
N LEU A 27 -7.03 15.36 2.78
CA LEU A 27 -5.66 14.91 2.60
C LEU A 27 -5.41 14.77 1.10
N ASN A 28 -4.84 15.80 0.48
CA ASN A 28 -4.43 15.76 -0.92
C ASN A 28 -3.01 15.20 -1.01
N LEU A 29 -2.82 14.15 -1.80
CA LEU A 29 -1.53 13.50 -1.97
C LEU A 29 -0.90 13.90 -3.30
N ASP A 30 0.42 14.13 -3.30
CA ASP A 30 1.16 14.36 -4.55
C ASP A 30 1.36 13.07 -5.35
N ALA A 31 1.37 11.93 -4.66
CA ALA A 31 1.48 10.60 -5.25
C ALA A 31 0.91 9.54 -4.31
N ALA A 32 0.48 8.40 -4.86
CA ALA A 32 0.09 7.22 -4.09
C ALA A 32 0.77 5.98 -4.66
N PHE A 33 1.16 5.07 -3.75
CA PHE A 33 1.70 3.75 -4.05
C PHE A 33 0.89 2.74 -3.27
N VAL A 34 0.33 1.76 -3.96
CA VAL A 34 -0.45 0.66 -3.38
C VAL A 34 0.02 -0.66 -3.96
N HIS A 35 -0.24 -1.77 -3.28
CA HIS A 35 0.20 -3.10 -3.70
C HIS A 35 -0.93 -4.11 -3.57
N LEU A 36 -1.38 -4.70 -4.69
CA LEU A 36 -2.48 -5.67 -4.71
C LEU A 36 -2.06 -7.05 -5.24
N ASN A 37 -2.91 -8.05 -5.03
CA ASN A 37 -2.65 -9.41 -5.49
C ASN A 37 -2.61 -9.52 -7.02
N ARG A 38 -3.59 -8.98 -7.73
CA ARG A 38 -3.66 -9.10 -9.20
C ARG A 38 -3.96 -7.76 -9.82
N ALA A 39 -3.39 -7.51 -10.99
CA ALA A 39 -3.71 -6.36 -11.82
C ALA A 39 -3.74 -6.76 -13.30
N ASP A 40 -4.38 -5.96 -14.14
CA ASP A 40 -4.09 -5.96 -15.57
C ASP A 40 -3.18 -4.79 -15.96
N GLU A 41 -2.67 -4.82 -17.18
CA GLU A 41 -1.81 -3.76 -17.74
C GLU A 41 -2.48 -2.38 -17.79
N ARG A 42 -3.81 -2.32 -17.61
CA ARG A 42 -4.61 -1.09 -17.67
C ARG A 42 -4.90 -0.50 -16.30
N GLY A 43 -4.47 -1.16 -15.23
CA GLY A 43 -4.68 -0.70 -13.85
C GLY A 43 -6.01 -1.10 -13.23
N ASN A 44 -6.75 -2.05 -13.81
CA ASN A 44 -7.82 -2.72 -13.07
C ASN A 44 -7.18 -3.75 -12.13
N ALA A 45 -7.58 -3.78 -10.87
CA ALA A 45 -6.88 -4.58 -9.88
C ALA A 45 -7.79 -5.20 -8.84
N GLN A 46 -7.31 -6.32 -8.30
CA GLN A 46 -8.04 -7.22 -7.43
C GLN A 46 -7.25 -7.47 -6.15
N PHE A 47 -7.89 -7.21 -5.01
CA PHE A 47 -7.39 -7.66 -3.70
C PHE A 47 -8.02 -9.02 -3.39
N LEU A 48 -7.24 -9.98 -2.92
CA LEU A 48 -7.74 -11.33 -2.60
C LEU A 48 -7.75 -11.60 -1.10
N GLY A 49 -7.13 -10.73 -0.32
CA GLY A 49 -7.15 -10.75 1.12
C GLY A 49 -8.52 -10.39 1.70
N PRO A 50 -8.67 -10.49 3.02
CA PRO A 50 -9.92 -10.18 3.71
C PRO A 50 -10.29 -8.69 3.67
N ASP A 51 -9.33 -7.81 3.36
CA ASP A 51 -9.49 -6.36 3.41
C ASP A 51 -8.74 -5.68 2.25
N LEU A 52 -9.34 -4.62 1.71
CA LEU A 52 -8.69 -3.69 0.76
C LEU A 52 -7.88 -2.61 1.50
N TYR A 53 -8.10 -2.48 2.80
CA TYR A 53 -7.70 -1.34 3.60
C TYR A 53 -8.29 -0.06 3.02
N PHE A 54 -7.43 0.85 2.55
CA PHE A 54 -7.84 2.15 2.02
C PHE A 54 -7.13 2.47 0.70
N ASP A 55 -6.64 1.46 -0.01
CA ASP A 55 -5.81 1.63 -1.21
C ASP A 55 -6.56 2.43 -2.30
N ASP A 56 -7.86 2.21 -2.46
CA ASP A 56 -8.71 2.95 -3.38
C ASP A 56 -8.85 4.43 -2.97
N LEU A 57 -8.94 4.71 -1.67
CA LEU A 57 -8.98 6.09 -1.14
C LEU A 57 -7.63 6.79 -1.31
N PHE A 58 -6.50 6.11 -1.08
CA PHE A 58 -5.16 6.69 -1.29
C PHE A 58 -4.94 7.04 -2.76
N LEU A 59 -5.31 6.16 -3.68
CA LEU A 59 -5.26 6.46 -5.11
C LEU A 59 -6.20 7.62 -5.49
N GLY A 60 -7.39 7.68 -4.90
CA GLY A 60 -8.36 8.76 -5.13
C GLY A 60 -7.93 10.12 -4.59
N ALA A 61 -7.13 10.13 -3.52
CA ALA A 61 -6.58 11.32 -2.90
C ALA A 61 -5.35 11.88 -3.63
N ALA A 62 -4.72 11.09 -4.50
CA ALA A 62 -3.48 11.44 -5.18
C ALA A 62 -3.69 12.18 -6.51
N ALA A 63 -2.73 13.05 -6.84
CA ALA A 63 -2.71 13.77 -8.10
C ALA A 63 -2.70 12.83 -9.31
N VAL A 64 -3.49 13.20 -10.34
CA VAL A 64 -3.49 12.50 -11.64
C VAL A 64 -2.09 12.54 -12.25
N GLY A 65 -1.63 11.40 -12.76
CA GLY A 65 -0.27 11.20 -13.27
C GLY A 65 0.71 10.62 -12.25
N ARG A 66 0.31 10.45 -10.98
CA ARG A 66 1.19 10.01 -9.88
C ARG A 66 0.56 8.92 -8.99
N ARG A 67 -0.26 8.04 -9.56
CA ARG A 67 -0.96 6.95 -8.87
C ARG A 67 -0.42 5.60 -9.34
N PHE A 68 0.35 4.92 -8.50
CA PHE A 68 1.10 3.73 -8.87
C PHE A 68 0.60 2.50 -8.11
N LEU A 69 0.38 1.42 -8.87
CA LEU A 69 -0.04 0.13 -8.35
C LEU A 69 1.05 -0.89 -8.66
N SER A 70 1.66 -1.47 -7.63
CA SER A 70 2.38 -2.73 -7.81
C SER A 70 1.43 -3.91 -7.60
N ALA A 71 1.71 -5.04 -8.25
CA ALA A 71 0.93 -6.26 -8.06
C ALA A 71 1.79 -7.51 -8.05
N GLU A 72 1.37 -8.52 -7.29
CA GLU A 72 2.02 -9.83 -7.27
C GLU A 72 2.06 -10.47 -8.66
N LYS A 73 1.01 -10.25 -9.46
CA LYS A 73 0.96 -10.69 -10.85
C LYS A 73 0.12 -9.77 -11.73
N ILE A 74 0.63 -9.45 -12.91
CA ILE A 74 -0.14 -8.86 -13.99
C ILE A 74 -0.74 -9.99 -14.84
N VAL A 75 -2.05 -9.95 -15.04
CA VAL A 75 -2.81 -10.95 -15.80
C VAL A 75 -3.64 -10.28 -16.90
N PRO A 76 -4.03 -11.00 -17.97
CA PRO A 76 -4.99 -10.46 -18.93
C PRO A 76 -6.31 -10.07 -18.24
N THR A 77 -6.96 -9.01 -18.71
CA THR A 77 -8.19 -8.48 -18.07
C THR A 77 -9.28 -9.54 -17.91
N GLU A 78 -9.44 -10.43 -18.89
CA GLU A 78 -10.39 -11.54 -18.86
C GLU A 78 -10.10 -12.59 -17.78
N GLU A 79 -8.90 -12.58 -17.19
CA GLU A 79 -8.51 -13.50 -16.12
C GLU A 79 -8.71 -12.95 -14.71
N LEU A 80 -8.92 -11.64 -14.54
CA LEU A 80 -9.07 -11.03 -13.21
C LEU A 80 -10.25 -11.65 -12.43
N LEU A 81 -11.38 -11.92 -13.10
CA LEU A 81 -12.55 -12.53 -12.45
C LEU A 81 -12.43 -14.04 -12.24
N LYS A 82 -11.34 -14.68 -12.67
CA LYS A 82 -11.10 -16.11 -12.39
C LYS A 82 -10.54 -16.34 -10.99
N ASN A 83 -9.91 -15.32 -10.39
CA ASN A 83 -9.21 -15.43 -9.10
C ASN A 83 -10.04 -14.96 -7.89
N GLY A 84 -11.17 -14.29 -8.13
CA GLY A 84 -12.03 -13.73 -7.09
C GLY A 84 -13.33 -13.17 -7.64
N THR A 85 -14.21 -12.71 -6.75
CA THR A 85 -15.53 -12.17 -7.15
C THR A 85 -15.42 -10.73 -7.65
N ILE A 86 -16.50 -10.17 -8.21
CA ILE A 86 -16.50 -8.76 -8.62
C ILE A 86 -16.29 -7.78 -7.44
N HIS A 87 -16.61 -8.19 -6.21
CA HIS A 87 -16.47 -7.33 -5.03
C HIS A 87 -15.01 -7.02 -4.70
N THR A 88 -14.07 -7.84 -5.17
CA THR A 88 -12.65 -7.63 -4.96
C THR A 88 -12.01 -6.69 -5.99
N MET A 89 -12.76 -6.28 -7.01
CA MET A 89 -12.32 -5.39 -8.09
C MET A 89 -12.65 -3.93 -7.76
N LYS A 90 -11.94 -3.35 -6.78
CA LYS A 90 -12.24 -2.01 -6.27
C LYS A 90 -11.41 -0.90 -6.91
N ILE A 91 -10.25 -1.25 -7.46
CA ILE A 91 -9.39 -0.33 -8.20
C ILE A 91 -9.64 -0.54 -9.70
N ASN A 92 -9.94 0.57 -10.39
CA ASN A 92 -10.18 0.55 -11.83
C ASN A 92 -9.21 1.48 -12.57
N ARG A 93 -9.11 1.32 -13.89
CA ARG A 93 -8.18 2.07 -14.76
C ARG A 93 -8.18 3.60 -14.62
N SER A 94 -9.25 4.23 -14.11
CA SER A 94 -9.25 5.69 -13.92
C SER A 94 -8.50 6.14 -12.67
N MET A 95 -8.18 5.20 -11.78
CA MET A 95 -7.54 5.44 -10.48
C MET A 95 -6.02 5.24 -10.52
N VAL A 96 -5.48 4.72 -11.63
CA VAL A 96 -4.09 4.27 -11.74
C VAL A 96 -3.44 4.92 -12.96
N ASP A 97 -2.18 5.34 -12.81
CA ASP A 97 -1.34 5.88 -13.89
C ASP A 97 -0.20 4.93 -14.29
N GLY A 98 0.23 4.05 -13.38
CA GLY A 98 1.29 3.08 -13.66
C GLY A 98 1.07 1.77 -12.91
N VAL A 99 1.33 0.65 -13.59
CA VAL A 99 1.24 -0.70 -13.05
C VAL A 99 2.62 -1.35 -13.07
N ILE A 100 3.02 -1.98 -11.97
CA ILE A 100 4.31 -2.67 -11.82
C ILE A 100 4.04 -4.12 -11.39
N GLU A 101 4.57 -5.10 -12.13
CA GLU A 101 4.60 -6.48 -11.63
C GLU A 101 5.77 -6.61 -10.65
N ALA A 102 5.48 -6.92 -9.39
CA ALA A 102 6.45 -7.07 -8.31
C ALA A 102 6.07 -8.27 -7.44
N PRO A 103 6.46 -9.50 -7.84
CA PRO A 103 6.21 -10.70 -7.05
C PRO A 103 6.91 -10.63 -5.70
N ASN A 104 6.20 -11.04 -4.64
CA ASN A 104 6.59 -10.88 -3.23
C ASN A 104 6.85 -9.41 -2.86
N GLY A 105 6.17 -8.47 -3.52
CA GLY A 105 6.45 -7.04 -3.46
C GLY A 105 5.94 -6.35 -2.19
N ALA A 106 5.01 -6.98 -1.48
CA ALA A 106 4.62 -6.56 -0.12
C ALA A 106 5.50 -7.17 0.99
N HIS A 107 6.48 -8.04 0.68
CA HIS A 107 7.40 -8.55 1.69
C HIS A 107 8.11 -7.38 2.40
N PHE A 108 8.28 -7.40 3.72
CA PHE A 108 8.06 -8.48 4.68
C PHE A 108 6.66 -8.51 5.33
N THR A 109 5.73 -7.70 4.84
CA THR A 109 4.35 -7.67 5.32
C THR A 109 3.53 -8.84 4.74
N ASN A 110 2.21 -8.87 4.95
CA ASN A 110 1.36 -9.92 4.39
C ASN A 110 0.76 -9.48 3.03
N CYS A 111 0.46 -10.45 2.18
CA CYS A 111 -0.34 -10.26 0.98
C CYS A 111 -1.25 -11.47 0.85
N GLN A 112 -2.29 -11.53 1.68
CA GLN A 112 -3.16 -12.70 1.69
C GLN A 112 -3.97 -12.77 0.39
N PRO A 113 -4.23 -13.97 -0.15
CA PRO A 113 -3.82 -15.28 0.35
C PRO A 113 -2.45 -15.74 -0.20
N ASP A 114 -1.76 -14.91 -1.00
CA ASP A 114 -0.51 -15.28 -1.66
C ASP A 114 0.60 -15.62 -0.65
N TYR A 115 0.72 -14.84 0.43
CA TYR A 115 1.62 -15.16 1.54
C TYR A 115 1.27 -14.44 2.86
N GLU A 116 1.73 -15.06 3.95
CA GLU A 116 1.70 -14.51 5.30
C GLU A 116 2.90 -13.58 5.55
N ARG A 117 2.81 -12.79 6.62
CA ARG A 117 3.90 -11.92 7.05
C ARG A 117 5.16 -12.71 7.42
N ASP A 118 6.32 -12.21 7.02
CA ASP A 118 7.61 -12.75 7.46
C ASP A 118 8.00 -12.15 8.83
N GLU A 119 7.46 -12.73 9.90
CA GLU A 119 7.71 -12.28 11.27
C GLU A 119 9.19 -12.34 11.66
N LYS A 120 9.96 -13.28 11.09
CA LYS A 120 11.40 -13.39 11.35
C LYS A 120 12.14 -12.20 10.73
N PHE A 121 11.81 -11.83 9.49
CA PHE A 121 12.43 -10.68 8.80
C PHE A 121 11.99 -9.36 9.41
N GLN A 122 10.72 -9.23 9.77
CA GLN A 122 10.25 -8.06 10.48
C GLN A 122 11.02 -7.86 11.81
N LYS A 123 11.28 -8.95 12.55
CA LYS A 123 12.08 -8.88 13.78
C LYS A 123 13.54 -8.48 13.49
N GLU A 124 14.15 -9.09 12.47
CA GLU A 124 15.53 -8.76 12.05
C GLU A 124 15.67 -7.30 11.64
N TYR A 125 14.75 -6.79 10.82
CA TYR A 125 14.65 -5.38 10.45
C TYR A 125 14.54 -4.47 11.69
N ALA A 126 13.62 -4.79 12.61
CA ALA A 126 13.40 -3.99 13.82
C ALA A 126 14.59 -4.03 14.78
N ASP A 127 15.33 -5.13 14.84
CA ASP A 127 16.54 -5.26 15.65
C ASP A 127 17.72 -4.52 15.02
N ALA A 128 17.89 -4.60 13.69
CA ALA A 128 18.92 -3.88 12.96
C ALA A 128 18.78 -2.36 13.11
N ALA A 129 17.55 -1.83 13.11
CA ALA A 129 17.28 -0.40 13.24
C ALA A 129 17.67 0.22 14.60
N LYS A 130 18.06 -0.59 15.61
CA LYS A 130 18.42 -0.11 16.96
C LYS A 130 19.83 0.44 17.07
N ASP A 131 20.73 0.08 16.15
CA ASP A 131 22.14 0.47 16.19
C ASP A 131 22.65 0.85 14.78
N PRO A 132 23.42 1.93 14.63
CA PRO A 132 23.90 2.36 13.31
C PRO A 132 24.75 1.33 12.56
N GLU A 133 25.55 0.52 13.25
CA GLU A 133 26.42 -0.47 12.61
C GLU A 133 25.62 -1.68 12.14
N THR A 134 24.68 -2.17 12.96
CA THR A 134 23.77 -3.25 12.54
C THR A 134 22.82 -2.79 11.43
N TRP A 135 22.38 -1.53 11.45
CA TRP A 135 21.58 -0.94 10.38
C TRP A 135 22.36 -0.85 9.06
N LYS A 136 23.63 -0.44 9.11
CA LYS A 136 24.49 -0.41 7.93
C LYS A 136 24.67 -1.81 7.34
N ALA A 137 24.93 -2.82 8.17
CA ALA A 137 25.03 -4.21 7.70
C ALA A 137 23.73 -4.71 7.06
N PHE A 138 22.58 -4.31 7.60
CA PHE A 138 21.27 -4.62 7.02
C PHE A 138 21.09 -3.95 5.64
N ILE A 139 21.45 -2.67 5.51
CA ILE A 139 21.44 -1.95 4.21
C ILE A 139 22.34 -2.67 3.21
N ASP A 140 23.59 -2.97 3.58
CA ASP A 140 24.56 -3.61 2.70
C ASP A 140 24.08 -4.99 2.21
N THR A 141 23.30 -5.70 3.03
CA THR A 141 22.77 -7.02 2.70
C THR A 141 21.50 -6.95 1.83
N TYR A 142 20.56 -6.08 2.17
CA TYR A 142 19.20 -6.11 1.60
C TYR A 142 18.87 -4.92 0.71
N LEU A 143 19.47 -3.74 0.92
CA LEU A 143 18.99 -2.47 0.33
C LEU A 143 20.01 -1.78 -0.59
N SER A 144 21.19 -2.37 -0.78
CA SER A 144 22.26 -1.82 -1.63
C SER A 144 22.24 -2.34 -3.09
N GLY A 145 21.15 -2.99 -3.50
CA GLY A 145 20.98 -3.60 -4.83
C GLY A 145 19.62 -3.31 -5.47
N SER A 146 19.25 -4.15 -6.43
CA SER A 146 17.93 -4.17 -7.06
C SER A 146 16.91 -4.96 -6.22
N GLU A 147 15.64 -4.88 -6.61
CA GLU A 147 14.59 -5.74 -6.02
C GLU A 147 14.92 -7.23 -6.16
N ALA A 148 15.51 -7.65 -7.27
CA ALA A 148 15.94 -9.03 -7.45
C ALA A 148 17.06 -9.44 -6.47
N ASP A 149 17.94 -8.50 -6.13
CA ASP A 149 18.99 -8.73 -5.13
C ASP A 149 18.40 -8.83 -3.72
N TYR A 150 17.43 -7.97 -3.39
CA TYR A 150 16.65 -8.05 -2.14
C TYR A 150 15.98 -9.42 -1.98
N GLN A 151 15.19 -9.84 -2.98
CA GLN A 151 14.47 -11.10 -2.95
C GLN A 151 15.42 -12.31 -2.84
N LYS A 152 16.56 -12.26 -3.52
CA LYS A 152 17.60 -13.29 -3.41
C LYS A 152 18.23 -13.34 -2.02
N ALA A 153 18.51 -12.19 -1.41
CA ALA A 153 19.08 -12.11 -0.07
C ALA A 153 18.08 -12.63 0.98
N VAL A 154 16.80 -12.25 0.89
CA VAL A 154 15.72 -12.75 1.74
C VAL A 154 15.58 -14.28 1.63
N ALA A 155 15.60 -14.82 0.41
CA ALA A 155 15.48 -16.26 0.17
C ALA A 155 16.70 -17.07 0.64
N ALA A 156 17.87 -16.44 0.80
CA ALA A 156 19.12 -17.09 1.21
C ALA A 156 19.30 -17.17 2.74
N ARG A 157 18.41 -16.57 3.52
CA ARG A 157 18.42 -16.55 4.99
C ARG A 157 17.85 -17.82 5.61
#